data_AF-A0A1X1NIL9-F1
#
_entry.id   AF-A0A1X1NIL9-F1
#
_cell.length_a   1.000
_cell.length_b   1.000
_cell.length_c   1.000
_cell.angle_alpha   90.00
_cell.angle_beta   90.00
_cell.angle_gamma   90.00
#
_symmetry.space_group_name_H-M   'P 1'
#
loop_
_entity.id
_entity.type
_entity.pdbx_description
1 polymer ?
#
loop_
_entity_poly.entity_id
_entity_poly.type
_entity_poly.pdbx_seq_one_letter_code
_entity_poly.pdbx_strand_id
1 'polypeptide(L)'
;MSLVRQLEVADSSGEHVGYLQVMFELRYSLDEELENLGGHAEWWFPGGAYSLDAWLSILAELPIVDLLSRKAPREFLVWQDETC
;
A
#
# COMPACT_ATOMS: atom_id res chain seq x y z
N MET A 1 3.74 5.28 -5.37
CA MET A 1 3.49 4.12 -4.48
C MET A 1 2.02 4.11 -4.12
N SER A 2 1.36 2.96 -4.21
CA SER A 2 -0.02 2.78 -3.77
C SER A 2 -0.12 1.68 -2.72
N LEU A 3 -1.00 1.87 -1.74
CA LEU A 3 -1.37 0.88 -0.73
C LEU A 3 -2.90 0.78 -0.69
N VAL A 4 -3.43 -0.44 -0.61
CA VAL A 4 -4.87 -0.67 -0.46
C VAL A 4 -5.12 -1.50 0.80
N ARG A 5 -6.06 -1.07 1.62
CA ARG A 5 -6.58 -1.84 2.76
C ARG A 5 -8.04 -2.17 2.51
N GLN A 6 -8.34 -3.46 2.39
CA GLN A 6 -9.70 -3.97 2.35
C GLN A 6 -10.19 -4.29 3.76
N LEU A 7 -11.39 -3.83 4.11
CA LEU A 7 -12.07 -4.04 5.38
C LEU A 7 -13.39 -4.75 5.11
N GLU A 8 -13.71 -5.74 5.93
CA GLU A 8 -15.04 -6.36 5.91
C GLU A 8 -16.06 -5.42 6.56
N VAL A 9 -17.21 -5.27 5.91
CA VAL A 9 -18.36 -4.54 6.44
C VAL A 9 -19.41 -5.56 6.86
N ALA A 10 -19.83 -5.48 8.12
CA ALA A 10 -20.89 -6.31 8.67
C ALA A 10 -22.06 -5.44 9.15
N ASP A 11 -23.28 -5.97 9.09
CA ASP A 11 -24.47 -5.28 9.61
C ASP A 11 -24.53 -5.32 11.15
N SER A 12 -25.62 -4.80 11.73
CA SER A 12 -25.81 -4.80 13.18
C SER A 12 -25.91 -6.19 13.81
N SER A 13 -26.16 -7.24 13.01
CA SER A 13 -26.20 -8.63 13.45
C SER A 13 -24.83 -9.32 13.32
N GLY A 14 -23.85 -8.66 12.68
CA GLY A 14 -22.55 -9.23 12.39
C GLY A 14 -22.51 -10.05 11.10
N GLU A 15 -23.59 -10.03 10.30
CA GLU A 15 -23.60 -10.69 8.99
C GLU A 15 -22.83 -9.85 7.97
N HIS A 16 -22.10 -10.53 7.09
CA HIS A 16 -21.33 -9.94 6.02
C HIS A 16 -22.23 -9.17 5.05
N VAL A 17 -21.90 -7.90 4.81
CA VAL A 17 -22.62 -7.03 3.86
C VAL A 17 -21.77 -6.75 2.61
N GLY A 18 -20.45 -6.72 2.74
CA GLY A 18 -19.54 -6.46 1.63
C GLY A 18 -18.15 -6.04 2.12
N TYR A 19 -17.42 -5.35 1.26
CA TYR A 19 -16.09 -4.84 1.58
C TYR A 19 -15.96 -3.34 1.30
N LEU A 20 -15.20 -2.68 2.17
CA LEU A 20 -14.72 -1.32 1.96
C LEU A 20 -13.24 -1.38 1.62
N GLN A 21 -12.84 -0.83 0.47
CA GLN A 21 -11.45 -0.65 0.12
C GLN A 21 -11.04 0.80 0.37
N VAL A 22 -9.97 1.00 1.12
CA VAL A 22 -9.34 2.31 1.31
C VAL A 22 -8.01 2.31 0.58
N MET A 23 -7.87 3.22 -0.37
CA MET A 23 -6.69 3.39 -1.22
C MET A 23 -5.89 4.59 -0.75
N PHE A 24 -4.57 4.42 -0.70
CA PHE A 24 -3.60 5.44 -0.38
C PHE A 24 -2.60 5.53 -1.54
N GLU A 25 -2.37 6.72 -2.09
CA GLU A 25 -1.40 6.92 -3.15
C GLU A 25 -0.42 8.05 -2.78
N LEU A 26 0.87 7.74 -2.79
CA LEU A 26 1.98 8.67 -2.65
C LEU A 26 2.62 8.89 -4.02
N ARG A 27 2.59 10.12 -4.52
CA ARG A 27 3.20 10.51 -5.79
C ARG A 27 4.48 11.28 -5.55
N TYR A 28 5.57 10.82 -6.15
CA TYR A 28 6.88 11.47 -6.07
C TYR A 28 7.22 12.07 -7.43
N SER A 29 7.95 13.18 -7.44
CA SER A 29 8.58 13.66 -8.67
C SER A 29 9.63 12.65 -9.11
N LEU A 30 9.64 12.30 -10.39
CA LEU A 30 10.66 11.42 -10.94
C LEU A 30 11.99 12.20 -11.04
N ASP A 31 13.03 11.71 -10.38
CA ASP A 31 14.39 12.22 -10.43
C ASP A 31 15.37 11.10 -10.79
N GLU A 32 16.63 11.44 -11.08
CA GLU A 32 17.64 10.47 -11.53
C GLU A 32 17.81 9.29 -10.57
N GLU A 33 17.66 9.49 -9.26
CA GLU A 33 17.77 8.40 -8.28
C GLU A 33 16.61 7.41 -8.39
N LEU A 34 15.39 7.90 -8.58
CA LEU A 34 14.21 7.06 -8.79
C LEU A 34 14.21 6.40 -10.18
N GLU A 35 14.69 7.09 -11.21
CA GLU A 35 14.85 6.51 -12.56
C GLU A 35 15.85 5.36 -12.56
N ASN A 36 16.97 5.51 -11.87
CA ASN A 36 18.03 4.49 -11.78
C ASN A 36 17.62 3.25 -11.01
N LEU A 37 16.60 3.33 -10.13
CA LEU A 37 16.11 2.18 -9.39
C LEU A 37 15.29 1.21 -10.26
N GLY A 38 14.83 1.65 -11.42
CA GLY A 38 14.01 0.84 -12.32
C GLY A 38 12.63 0.48 -11.75
N GLY A 39 11.93 -0.42 -12.43
CA GLY A 39 10.61 -0.90 -12.00
C GLY A 39 10.71 -2.08 -11.03
N HIS A 40 10.27 -1.89 -9.79
CA HIS A 40 10.04 -3.00 -8.86
C HIS A 40 8.58 -3.45 -8.96
N ALA A 41 8.37 -4.59 -9.63
CA ALA A 41 7.07 -5.22 -9.75
C ALA A 41 6.86 -6.17 -8.57
N GLU A 42 6.09 -5.70 -7.57
CA GLU A 42 5.11 -6.44 -6.76
C GLU A 42 5.04 -5.88 -5.32
N TRP A 43 4.00 -5.09 -5.05
CA TRP A 43 3.73 -4.41 -3.78
C TRP A 43 2.41 -4.85 -3.17
N TRP A 44 2.18 -6.15 -3.07
CA TRP A 44 0.95 -6.71 -2.50
C TRP A 44 1.29 -7.52 -1.24
N PHE A 45 0.56 -7.26 -0.15
CA PHE A 45 0.62 -8.11 1.03
C PHE A 45 -0.12 -9.42 0.71
N PRO A 46 0.56 -10.57 0.72
CA PRO A 46 -0.06 -11.81 0.24
C PRO A 46 -1.10 -12.40 1.17
N GLY A 47 -1.14 -11.97 2.43
CA GLY A 47 -1.88 -12.67 3.46
C GLY A 47 -1.39 -14.12 3.64
N GLY A 48 -2.06 -14.87 4.51
CA GLY A 48 -1.76 -16.29 4.73
C GLY A 48 -0.44 -16.54 5.47
N ALA A 49 0.60 -16.97 4.74
CA ALA A 49 1.84 -17.51 5.31
C ALA A 49 2.73 -16.46 6.02
N TYR A 50 2.48 -15.17 5.78
CA TYR A 50 3.20 -14.07 6.41
C TYR A 50 2.25 -13.21 7.24
N SER A 51 2.66 -12.87 8.46
CA SER A 51 2.02 -11.77 9.18
C SER A 51 2.31 -10.45 8.47
N LEU A 52 1.45 -9.45 8.70
CA LEU A 52 1.67 -8.11 8.18
C LEU A 52 3.03 -7.56 8.65
N ASP A 53 3.38 -7.74 9.92
CA ASP A 53 4.64 -7.26 10.49
C ASP A 53 5.87 -7.92 9.84
N ALA A 54 5.81 -9.22 9.57
CA ALA A 54 6.89 -9.93 8.90
C ALA A 54 7.06 -9.44 7.46
N TRP A 55 5.96 -9.22 6.74
CA TRP A 55 6.00 -8.65 5.40
C TRP A 55 6.50 -7.20 5.38
N LEU A 56 6.09 -6.37 6.34
CA LEU A 56 6.58 -5.00 6.49
C LEU A 56 8.09 -4.96 6.78
N SER A 57 8.59 -5.92 7.56
CA SER A 57 10.03 -6.03 7.84
C SER A 57 10.83 -6.32 6.56
N ILE A 58 10.33 -7.19 5.68
CA ILE A 58 10.94 -7.47 4.38
C ILE A 58 10.94 -6.21 3.50
N LEU A 59 9.83 -5.46 3.48
CA LEU A 59 9.76 -4.21 2.72
C LEU A 59 10.74 -3.17 3.24
N ALA A 60 10.92 -3.06 4.56
CA ALA A 60 11.83 -2.09 5.18
C ALA A 60 13.29 -2.30 4.77
N GLU A 61 13.68 -3.51 4.36
CA GLU A 61 15.01 -3.83 3.86
C GLU A 61 15.21 -3.48 2.37
N LEU A 62 14.15 -3.13 1.64
CA LEU A 62 14.26 -2.80 0.22
C LEU A 62 14.90 -1.42 0.01
N PRO A 63 15.90 -1.28 -0.89
CA PRO A 63 16.57 0.00 -1.16
C PRO A 63 15.62 1.13 -1.55
N ILE A 64 14.50 0.79 -2.19
CA ILE A 64 13.47 1.75 -2.56
C ILE A 64 12.77 2.38 -1.35
N VAL A 65 12.58 1.65 -0.24
CA VAL A 65 11.96 2.21 0.98
C VAL A 65 12.88 3.22 1.63
N ASP A 66 14.17 2.90 1.71
CA ASP A 66 15.20 3.83 2.17
C ASP A 66 15.26 5.08 1.29
N LEU A 67 15.24 4.93 -0.04
CA LEU A 67 15.20 6.07 -0.96
C LEU A 67 13.95 6.93 -0.79
N LEU A 68 12.77 6.33 -0.75
CA LEU A 68 11.51 7.05 -0.59
C LEU A 68 11.42 7.75 0.77
N SER A 69 11.99 7.17 1.84
CA SER A 69 11.99 7.77 3.18
C SER A 69 12.71 9.12 3.25
N ARG A 70 13.65 9.38 2.34
CA ARG A 70 14.38 10.63 2.21
C ARG A 70 13.71 11.65 1.30
N LYS A 71 12.61 11.29 0.62
CA LYS A 71 11.92 12.15 -0.33
C LYS A 71 10.57 12.58 0.22
N ALA A 72 10.18 13.81 -0.08
CA ALA A 72 8.83 14.28 0.20
C ALA A 72 7.92 13.91 -0.97
N PRO A 73 6.75 13.30 -0.73
CA PRO A 73 5.75 13.11 -1.78
C PRO A 73 5.25 14.49 -2.24
N ARG A 74 5.06 14.63 -3.55
CA ARG A 74 4.40 15.81 -4.14
C ARG A 74 2.91 15.82 -3.81
N GLU A 75 2.28 14.65 -3.85
CA GLU A 75 0.86 14.47 -3.54
C GLU A 75 0.66 13.22 -2.69
N PHE A 76 -0.31 13.31 -1.79
CA PHE A 76 -0.85 12.20 -1.05
C PHE A 76 -2.36 12.19 -1.24
N LEU A 77 -2.87 11.10 -1.83
CA LEU A 77 -4.28 10.92 -2.14
C LEU A 77 -4.83 9.76 -1.31
N VAL A 78 -6.03 9.97 -0.79
CA VAL A 78 -6.79 8.93 -0.08
C VAL A 78 -8.20 8.93 -0.63
N TRP A 79 -8.68 7.76 -1.05
CA TRP A 79 -10.05 7.57 -1.48
C TRP A 79 -10.54 6.17 -1.11
N GLN A 80 -11.84 5.99 -1.12
CA GLN A 80 -12.47 4.71 -0.79
C GLN A 80 -13.35 4.23 -1.94
N ASP A 81 -13.48 2.91 -2.04
CA ASP A 81 -14.40 2.24 -2.94
C ASP A 81 -15.17 1.17 -2.16
N GLU A 82 -16.46 1.07 -2.45
CA GLU A 82 -17.36 0.11 -1.82
C GLU A 82 -17.63 -1.02 -2.82
N THR A 83 -17.28 -2.24 -2.45
CA THR A 83 -17.56 -3.43 -3.26
C THR A 83 -18.60 -4.29 -2.55
N CYS A 84 -19.79 -4.36 -3.13
CA CYS A 84 -20.88 -5.25 -2.73
C CYS A 84 -20.67 -6.68 -3.23
#